data_AF-A0A525CAI0-F1
#
_entry.id   AF-A0A525CAI0-F1
#
_cell.length_a   1.000
_cell.length_b   1.000
_cell.length_c   1.000
_cell.angle_alpha   90.00
_cell.angle_beta   90.00
_cell.angle_gamma   90.00
#
_symmetry.space_group_name_H-M   'P 1'
#
loop_
_entity.id
_entity.type
_entity.pdbx_description
1 polymer ?
#
loop_
_entity_poly.entity_id
_entity_poly.type
_entity_poly.pdbx_seq_one_letter_code
_entity_poly.pdbx_strand_id
1 'polypeptide(L)'
;MKKRLGVSLAIMLVLVAVVAGLFTACASPVELEPVFFYTALVQRSTMVEEYPEGFFQMGFMVAEKGGALLTADNYRRKIKSAVVTGPDGTEFAFDPYRQFDLTGKDNWNGYFIMGSGERHAAWVLADLSMNAANLPPEGVYTLELVSKSGHVSTYTAEFMLDRETQFVEFPQDLTFEQDERRLTWKGVSGLNVRYRVYIFAGDNQQEDWTKLVYASTPTGVNEAFHVIPDTIEFVAGEEYTVMIEAFSLPYFHIQDKPEEKLTFVAK
;
A
#
# COMPACT_ATOMS: atom_id res chain seq x y z
N MET A 1 -24.49 -38.49 -53.06
CA MET A 1 -24.12 -37.11 -52.65
C MET A 1 -23.98 -36.86 -51.14
N LYS A 2 -24.09 -37.86 -50.24
CA LYS A 2 -24.01 -37.63 -48.77
C LYS A 2 -22.59 -37.67 -48.14
N LYS A 3 -21.54 -38.10 -48.88
CA LYS A 3 -20.18 -38.27 -48.34
C LYS A 3 -19.30 -36.99 -48.34
N ARG A 4 -19.67 -35.93 -49.08
CA ARG A 4 -18.87 -34.69 -49.15
C ARG A 4 -19.19 -33.65 -48.06
N LEU A 5 -20.37 -33.73 -47.44
CA LEU A 5 -20.79 -32.76 -46.41
C LEU A 5 -20.08 -32.98 -45.06
N GLY A 6 -19.80 -34.24 -44.69
CA GLY A 6 -19.16 -34.57 -43.41
C GLY A 6 -17.67 -34.18 -43.33
N VAL A 7 -16.96 -34.18 -44.45
CA VAL A 7 -15.54 -33.80 -44.51
C VAL A 7 -15.36 -32.28 -44.36
N SER A 8 -16.27 -31.48 -44.94
CA SER A 8 -16.25 -30.02 -44.78
C SER A 8 -16.53 -29.56 -43.35
N LEU A 9 -17.43 -30.24 -42.63
CA LEU A 9 -17.76 -29.88 -41.24
C LEU A 9 -16.61 -30.23 -40.27
N ALA A 10 -15.94 -31.37 -40.49
CA ALA A 10 -14.79 -31.78 -39.68
C ALA A 10 -13.58 -30.85 -39.87
N ILE A 11 -13.30 -30.43 -41.11
CA ILE A 11 -12.23 -29.46 -41.40
C ILE A 11 -12.54 -28.10 -40.76
N MET A 12 -13.80 -27.66 -40.79
CA MET A 12 -14.21 -26.39 -40.19
C MET A 12 -14.10 -26.41 -38.65
N LEU A 13 -14.45 -27.53 -38.00
CA LEU A 13 -14.28 -27.70 -36.54
C LEU A 13 -12.80 -27.72 -36.13
N VAL A 14 -11.93 -28.37 -36.90
CA VAL A 14 -10.48 -28.36 -36.66
C VAL A 14 -9.92 -26.95 -36.86
N LEU A 15 -10.35 -26.22 -37.90
CA LEU A 15 -9.93 -24.83 -38.11
C LEU A 15 -10.40 -23.91 -36.97
N VAL A 16 -11.63 -24.06 -36.49
CA VAL A 16 -12.14 -23.26 -35.34
C VAL A 16 -11.36 -23.60 -34.06
N ALA A 17 -11.02 -24.87 -33.82
CA ALA A 17 -10.22 -25.27 -32.68
C ALA A 17 -8.76 -24.77 -32.77
N VAL A 18 -8.16 -24.79 -33.96
CA VAL A 18 -6.81 -24.25 -34.20
C VAL A 18 -6.80 -22.72 -34.09
N VAL A 19 -7.83 -22.04 -34.57
CA VAL A 19 -7.97 -20.57 -34.43
C VAL A 19 -8.23 -20.20 -32.97
N ALA A 20 -9.10 -20.92 -32.25
CA ALA A 20 -9.30 -20.72 -30.82
C ALA A 20 -8.03 -21.00 -30.00
N GLY A 21 -7.24 -22.02 -30.40
CA GLY A 21 -5.92 -22.34 -29.86
C GLY A 21 -4.85 -21.27 -30.15
N LEU A 22 -4.92 -20.64 -31.32
CA LEU A 22 -4.02 -19.55 -31.71
C LEU A 22 -4.35 -18.21 -31.02
N PHE A 23 -5.60 -17.96 -30.65
CA PHE A 23 -5.98 -16.80 -29.84
C PHE A 23 -5.77 -16.99 -28.33
N THR A 24 -5.48 -18.22 -27.89
CA THR A 24 -5.11 -18.51 -26.49
C THR A 24 -3.60 -18.57 -26.26
N ALA A 25 -2.80 -18.47 -27.32
CA ALA A 25 -1.34 -18.41 -27.25
C ALA A 25 -0.83 -17.01 -27.59
N CYS A 26 0.03 -16.46 -26.72
CA CYS A 26 0.70 -15.16 -26.84
C CYS A 26 -0.06 -13.91 -26.37
N ALA A 27 -0.82 -14.00 -25.29
CA ALA A 27 -0.75 -12.88 -24.34
C ALA A 27 0.63 -12.97 -23.69
N SER A 28 1.52 -12.01 -23.96
CA SER A 28 2.81 -11.93 -23.25
C SER A 28 2.55 -11.99 -21.74
N PRO A 29 3.35 -12.76 -20.98
CA PRO A 29 3.16 -12.83 -19.54
C PRO A 29 3.19 -11.42 -18.95
N VAL A 30 2.20 -11.11 -18.12
CA VAL A 30 2.17 -9.84 -17.38
C VAL A 30 3.21 -9.97 -16.28
N GLU A 31 4.35 -9.30 -16.45
CA GLU A 31 5.34 -9.14 -15.41
C GLU A 31 4.88 -8.03 -14.45
N LEU A 32 4.92 -8.34 -13.15
CA LEU A 32 4.53 -7.41 -12.09
C LEU A 32 5.77 -7.00 -11.29
N GLU A 33 5.82 -5.74 -10.89
CA GLU A 33 6.84 -5.19 -10.01
C GLU A 33 6.23 -4.36 -8.88
N PRO A 34 6.65 -4.52 -7.61
CA PRO A 34 6.26 -3.64 -6.55
C PRO A 34 6.97 -2.30 -6.75
N VAL A 35 6.20 -1.22 -6.71
CA VAL A 35 6.73 0.14 -6.67
C VAL A 35 7.35 0.42 -5.30
N PHE A 36 6.84 -0.24 -4.26
CA PHE A 36 7.51 -0.40 -2.98
C PHE A 36 7.13 -1.73 -2.35
N PHE A 37 8.04 -2.26 -1.53
CA PHE A 37 7.78 -3.35 -0.59
C PHE A 37 8.49 -3.01 0.72
N TYR A 38 7.77 -3.03 1.84
CA TYR A 38 8.33 -2.73 3.15
C TYR A 38 7.90 -3.73 4.21
N THR A 39 8.69 -3.77 5.28
CA THR A 39 8.49 -4.47 6.55
C THR A 39 8.75 -3.47 7.67
N ALA A 40 7.83 -3.35 8.64
CA ALA A 40 7.93 -2.33 9.68
C ALA A 40 7.25 -2.76 10.99
N LEU A 41 7.68 -2.19 12.11
CA LEU A 41 6.88 -2.13 13.33
C LEU A 41 6.04 -0.86 13.27
N VAL A 42 4.73 -1.02 13.29
CA VAL A 42 3.77 0.08 13.16
C VAL A 42 3.08 0.31 14.50
N GLN A 43 3.03 1.58 14.90
CA GLN A 43 2.17 2.08 15.95
C GLN A 43 1.18 3.08 15.38
N ARG A 44 -0.07 2.96 15.81
CA ARG A 44 -1.17 3.86 15.42
C ARG A 44 -1.70 4.50 16.69
N SER A 45 -1.88 5.82 16.68
CA SER A 45 -2.28 6.51 17.91
C SER A 45 -3.65 6.04 18.40
N THR A 46 -4.60 5.76 17.50
CA THR A 46 -5.92 5.17 17.82
C THR A 46 -5.84 3.77 18.45
N MET A 47 -4.74 3.06 18.27
CA MET A 47 -4.60 1.66 18.67
C MET A 47 -3.60 1.45 19.81
N VAL A 48 -2.94 2.51 20.29
CA VAL A 48 -1.85 2.40 21.28
C VAL A 48 -2.30 1.80 22.61
N GLU A 49 -3.58 1.94 22.97
CA GLU A 49 -4.12 1.33 24.20
C GLU A 49 -4.24 -0.19 24.08
N GLU A 50 -4.60 -0.70 22.90
CA GLU A 50 -4.77 -2.14 22.65
C GLU A 50 -3.45 -2.80 22.23
N TYR A 51 -2.60 -2.08 21.48
CA TYR A 51 -1.31 -2.54 20.96
C TYR A 51 -0.18 -1.55 21.32
N PRO A 52 0.20 -1.44 22.61
CA PRO A 52 1.19 -0.46 23.09
C PRO A 52 2.60 -0.69 22.54
N GLU A 53 2.92 -1.90 22.10
CA GLU A 53 4.20 -2.28 21.49
C GLU A 53 4.12 -2.27 19.95
N GLY A 54 3.00 -1.80 19.39
CA GLY A 54 2.69 -1.86 17.97
C GLY A 54 2.44 -3.27 17.46
N PHE A 55 2.59 -3.43 16.14
CA PHE A 55 2.48 -4.70 15.44
C PHE A 55 3.36 -4.71 14.21
N PHE A 56 3.74 -5.89 13.74
CA PHE A 56 4.54 -6.05 12.53
C PHE A 56 3.65 -5.91 11.31
N GLN A 57 4.02 -5.03 10.39
CA GLN A 57 3.28 -4.76 9.16
C GLN A 57 4.19 -4.93 7.94
N MET A 58 3.62 -5.55 6.92
CA MET A 58 4.18 -5.63 5.58
C MET A 58 3.22 -4.97 4.61
N GLY A 59 3.76 -4.29 3.60
CA GLY A 59 2.91 -3.70 2.58
C GLY A 59 3.62 -3.47 1.26
N PHE A 60 2.83 -3.46 0.19
CA PHE A 60 3.33 -3.21 -1.16
C PHE A 60 2.26 -2.59 -2.06
N MET A 61 2.71 -1.88 -3.10
CA MET A 61 1.91 -1.48 -4.25
C MET A 61 2.55 -2.04 -5.50
N VAL A 62 1.74 -2.50 -6.46
CA VAL A 62 2.22 -3.19 -7.66
C VAL A 62 1.97 -2.34 -8.90
N ALA A 63 2.92 -2.35 -9.83
CA ALA A 63 2.78 -1.88 -11.20
C ALA A 63 2.99 -3.04 -12.19
N GLU A 64 2.51 -2.86 -13.41
CA GLU A 64 3.03 -3.64 -14.53
C GLU A 64 4.46 -3.19 -14.82
N LYS A 65 5.35 -4.11 -15.15
CA LYS A 65 6.76 -3.79 -15.39
C LYS A 65 6.93 -2.75 -16.50
N GLY A 66 7.53 -1.60 -16.15
CA GLY A 66 7.68 -0.46 -17.08
C GLY A 66 6.36 0.22 -17.47
N GLY A 67 5.29 -0.05 -16.73
CA GLY A 67 3.93 0.42 -16.98
C GLY A 67 3.33 1.17 -15.79
N ALA A 68 1.99 1.26 -15.78
CA ALA A 68 1.25 1.96 -14.74
C ALA A 68 1.03 1.08 -13.49
N LEU A 69 0.79 1.76 -12.37
CA LEU A 69 0.31 1.14 -11.14
C LEU A 69 -1.00 0.38 -11.37
N LEU A 70 -1.18 -0.72 -10.64
CA LEU A 70 -2.44 -1.43 -10.65
C LEU A 70 -3.53 -0.58 -9.99
N THR A 71 -4.68 -0.53 -10.65
CA THR A 71 -5.84 0.25 -10.23
C THR A 71 -6.92 -0.63 -9.66
N ALA A 72 -7.89 -0.03 -8.99
CA ALA A 72 -9.11 -0.68 -8.48
C ALA A 72 -9.81 -1.55 -9.55
N ASP A 73 -9.69 -1.16 -10.83
CA ASP A 73 -10.40 -1.80 -11.95
C ASP A 73 -9.61 -2.95 -12.61
N ASN A 74 -8.30 -3.05 -12.38
CA ASN A 74 -7.46 -4.00 -13.12
C ASN A 74 -6.75 -5.03 -12.24
N TYR A 75 -6.51 -4.77 -10.95
CA TYR A 75 -5.66 -5.64 -10.14
C TYR A 75 -6.16 -7.09 -10.07
N ARG A 76 -7.49 -7.30 -9.98
CA ARG A 76 -8.10 -8.64 -9.91
C ARG A 76 -7.82 -9.51 -11.12
N ARG A 77 -7.58 -8.88 -12.28
CA ARG A 77 -7.24 -9.54 -13.55
C ARG A 77 -5.75 -9.76 -13.72
N LYS A 78 -4.92 -9.22 -12.82
CA LYS A 78 -3.46 -9.17 -12.97
C LYS A 78 -2.75 -9.99 -11.89
N ILE A 79 -3.15 -9.86 -10.63
CA ILE A 79 -2.57 -10.62 -9.51
C ILE A 79 -3.35 -11.91 -9.28
N LYS A 80 -2.62 -13.02 -9.13
CA LYS A 80 -3.15 -14.33 -8.71
C LYS A 80 -2.95 -14.56 -7.22
N SER A 81 -1.74 -14.35 -6.71
CA SER A 81 -1.39 -14.51 -5.29
C SER A 81 -0.17 -13.65 -4.95
N ALA A 82 -0.03 -13.36 -3.66
CA ALA A 82 1.13 -12.71 -3.08
C ALA A 82 1.45 -13.38 -1.74
N VAL A 83 2.69 -13.82 -1.56
CA VAL A 83 3.17 -14.46 -0.34
C VAL A 83 4.49 -13.82 0.04
N VAL A 84 4.68 -13.52 1.32
CA VAL A 84 5.98 -13.13 1.86
C VAL A 84 6.54 -14.27 2.68
N THR A 85 7.78 -14.66 2.42
CA THR A 85 8.53 -15.62 3.25
C THR A 85 9.55 -14.86 4.09
N GLY A 86 9.44 -15.01 5.41
CA GLY A 86 10.40 -14.45 6.38
C GLY A 86 11.73 -15.22 6.38
N PRO A 87 12.76 -14.66 7.04
CA PRO A 87 14.11 -15.26 7.06
C PRO A 87 14.16 -16.60 7.83
N ASP A 88 13.17 -16.88 8.68
CA ASP A 88 13.01 -18.14 9.41
C ASP A 88 12.15 -19.18 8.64
N GLY A 89 11.65 -18.82 7.45
CA GLY A 89 10.76 -19.64 6.64
C GLY A 89 9.27 -19.48 6.97
N THR A 90 8.89 -18.58 7.88
CA THR A 90 7.48 -18.26 8.15
C THR A 90 6.84 -17.64 6.91
N GLU A 91 5.65 -18.13 6.53
CA GLU A 91 4.91 -17.64 5.36
C GLU A 91 3.76 -16.71 5.77
N PHE A 92 3.70 -15.54 5.12
CA PHE A 92 2.64 -14.54 5.27
C PHE A 92 1.89 -14.41 3.94
N ALA A 93 0.77 -15.12 3.84
CA ALA A 93 -0.05 -15.12 2.63
C ALA A 93 -1.01 -13.92 2.62
N PHE A 94 -0.91 -13.06 1.62
CA PHE A 94 -1.88 -11.98 1.40
C PHE A 94 -3.12 -12.54 0.72
N ASP A 95 -4.31 -12.09 1.14
CA ASP A 95 -5.52 -12.29 0.35
C ASP A 95 -5.64 -11.12 -0.64
N PRO A 96 -5.34 -11.33 -1.93
CA PRO A 96 -5.30 -10.23 -2.88
C PRO A 96 -6.70 -9.67 -3.18
N TYR A 97 -7.78 -10.32 -2.75
CA TYR A 97 -9.16 -10.02 -3.12
C TYR A 97 -10.07 -9.64 -1.96
N ARG A 98 -9.57 -9.75 -0.72
CA ARG A 98 -10.23 -9.27 0.50
C ARG A 98 -9.88 -7.81 0.72
N GLN A 99 -10.89 -6.98 0.92
CA GLN A 99 -10.67 -5.60 1.34
C GLN A 99 -10.07 -5.61 2.74
N PHE A 100 -9.05 -4.79 2.96
CA PHE A 100 -8.39 -4.63 4.25
C PHE A 100 -9.41 -4.10 5.27
N ASP A 101 -9.39 -4.70 6.45
CA ASP A 101 -10.25 -4.36 7.58
C ASP A 101 -9.50 -4.69 8.87
N LEU A 102 -9.66 -3.82 9.87
CA LEU A 102 -9.03 -3.86 11.19
C LEU A 102 -9.84 -4.70 12.19
N THR A 103 -10.93 -5.35 11.78
CA THR A 103 -11.81 -6.13 12.69
C THR A 103 -11.33 -7.57 12.97
N GLY A 104 -10.22 -8.00 12.36
CA GLY A 104 -9.65 -9.34 12.57
C GLY A 104 -8.89 -9.48 13.91
N LYS A 105 -8.92 -10.67 14.52
CA LYS A 105 -8.28 -10.93 15.84
C LYS A 105 -6.81 -11.36 15.78
N ASP A 106 -6.41 -12.10 14.74
CA ASP A 106 -5.08 -12.72 14.68
C ASP A 106 -4.18 -12.06 13.62
N ASN A 107 -4.78 -11.55 12.54
CA ASN A 107 -4.10 -10.78 11.52
C ASN A 107 -5.06 -9.84 10.78
N TRP A 108 -4.53 -8.72 10.32
CA TRP A 108 -5.22 -7.86 9.36
C TRP A 108 -4.55 -8.05 8.02
N ASN A 109 -5.33 -8.35 7.00
CA ASN A 109 -4.81 -8.68 5.68
C ASN A 109 -5.82 -8.26 4.63
N GLY A 110 -5.33 -7.67 3.55
CA GLY A 110 -6.13 -7.40 2.39
C GLY A 110 -5.55 -6.28 1.55
N TYR A 111 -6.37 -5.80 0.63
CA TYR A 111 -6.08 -4.62 -0.17
C TYR A 111 -6.94 -3.44 0.27
N PHE A 112 -6.45 -2.23 0.10
CA PHE A 112 -7.26 -1.02 0.11
C PHE A 112 -6.99 -0.20 -1.15
N ILE A 113 -7.95 0.67 -1.46
CA ILE A 113 -7.87 1.53 -2.63
C ILE A 113 -7.44 2.92 -2.16
N MET A 114 -6.40 3.45 -2.80
CA MET A 114 -5.82 4.76 -2.51
C MET A 114 -6.07 5.70 -3.68
N GLY A 115 -6.37 6.97 -3.36
CA GLY A 115 -6.46 8.03 -4.35
C GLY A 115 -7.90 8.39 -4.70
N SER A 116 -8.17 9.69 -4.76
CA SER A 116 -9.46 10.29 -5.16
C SER A 116 -9.62 10.44 -6.67
N GLY A 117 -8.50 10.56 -7.40
CA GLY A 117 -8.43 10.55 -8.85
C GLY A 117 -8.12 9.16 -9.38
N GLU A 118 -6.85 8.91 -9.72
CA GLU A 118 -6.41 7.57 -10.12
C GLU A 118 -6.37 6.65 -8.90
N ARG A 119 -7.26 5.65 -8.90
CA ARG A 119 -7.51 4.78 -7.76
C ARG A 119 -6.59 3.57 -7.81
N HIS A 120 -5.52 3.57 -7.03
CA HIS A 120 -4.53 2.50 -6.99
C HIS A 120 -4.82 1.48 -5.88
N ALA A 121 -4.46 0.23 -6.10
CA ALA A 121 -4.56 -0.81 -5.08
C ALA A 121 -3.23 -0.94 -4.32
N ALA A 122 -3.32 -0.98 -2.99
CA ALA A 122 -2.21 -1.31 -2.08
C ALA A 122 -2.61 -2.52 -1.23
N TRP A 123 -1.64 -3.36 -0.89
CA TRP A 123 -1.84 -4.53 -0.04
C TRP A 123 -1.08 -4.35 1.26
N VAL A 124 -1.74 -4.69 2.36
CA VAL A 124 -1.14 -4.66 3.69
C VAL A 124 -1.52 -5.92 4.45
N LEU A 125 -0.54 -6.44 5.19
CA LEU A 125 -0.70 -7.50 6.16
C LEU A 125 -0.06 -7.05 7.47
N ALA A 126 -0.83 -7.07 8.56
CA ALA A 126 -0.35 -6.87 9.91
C ALA A 126 -0.48 -8.17 10.70
N ASP A 127 0.63 -8.63 11.28
CA ASP A 127 0.69 -9.71 12.26
C ASP A 127 0.69 -9.10 13.66
N LEU A 128 -0.41 -9.29 14.39
CA LEU A 128 -0.61 -8.69 15.70
C LEU A 128 0.14 -9.42 16.82
N SER A 129 0.63 -10.64 16.53
CA SER A 129 1.42 -11.43 17.47
C SER A 129 2.89 -11.01 17.48
N MET A 130 3.37 -10.37 16.41
CA MET A 130 4.73 -9.85 16.28
C MET A 130 4.76 -8.34 16.53
N ASN A 131 5.61 -7.87 17.43
CA ASN A 131 5.68 -6.47 17.86
C ASN A 131 7.03 -6.15 18.53
N ALA A 132 7.18 -4.98 19.14
CA ALA A 132 8.44 -4.62 19.79
C ALA A 132 8.81 -5.51 20.99
N ALA A 133 7.85 -6.18 21.64
CA ALA A 133 8.08 -7.14 22.72
C ALA A 133 8.26 -8.58 22.24
N ASN A 134 7.60 -8.97 21.15
CA ASN A 134 7.76 -10.27 20.47
C ASN A 134 8.23 -10.03 19.03
N LEU A 135 9.53 -9.84 18.87
CA LEU A 135 10.10 -9.34 17.61
C LEU A 135 9.85 -10.27 16.43
N PRO A 136 9.53 -9.72 15.24
CA PRO A 136 9.57 -10.50 14.01
C PRO A 136 11.03 -10.93 13.72
N PRO A 137 11.23 -12.07 13.03
CA PRO A 137 12.57 -12.52 12.64
C PRO A 137 13.35 -11.45 11.89
N GLU A 138 14.55 -11.11 12.34
CA GLU A 138 15.43 -10.16 11.63
C GLU A 138 16.06 -10.78 10.39
N GLY A 139 16.15 -10.01 9.31
CA GLY A 139 16.75 -10.43 8.05
C GLY A 139 15.92 -10.05 6.82
N VAL A 140 16.13 -10.81 5.75
CA VAL A 140 15.53 -10.56 4.43
C VAL A 140 14.18 -11.27 4.32
N TYR A 141 13.14 -10.49 4.09
CA TYR A 141 11.80 -10.96 3.72
C TYR A 141 11.69 -10.97 2.21
N THR A 142 11.16 -12.07 1.65
CA THR A 142 11.01 -12.24 0.20
C THR A 142 9.54 -12.27 -0.18
N LEU A 143 9.09 -11.27 -0.92
CA LEU A 143 7.77 -11.20 -1.55
C LEU A 143 7.80 -11.97 -2.88
N GLU A 144 6.97 -13.00 -3.00
CA GLU A 144 6.63 -13.67 -4.25
C GLU A 144 5.28 -13.16 -4.77
N LEU A 145 5.29 -12.53 -5.95
CA LEU A 145 4.09 -12.10 -6.68
C LEU A 145 3.84 -13.03 -7.86
N VAL A 146 2.68 -13.70 -7.87
CA VAL A 146 2.26 -14.55 -8.97
C VAL A 146 1.20 -13.82 -9.77
N SER A 147 1.46 -13.57 -11.06
CA SER A 147 0.49 -12.98 -11.96
C SER A 147 -0.59 -13.99 -12.40
N LYS A 148 -1.71 -13.50 -12.93
CA LYS A 148 -2.74 -14.36 -13.56
C LYS A 148 -2.23 -15.14 -14.76
N SER A 149 -1.15 -14.68 -15.41
CA SER A 149 -0.47 -15.40 -16.50
C SER A 149 0.44 -16.53 -16.01
N GLY A 150 0.67 -16.63 -14.69
CA GLY A 150 1.57 -17.63 -14.09
C GLY A 150 3.02 -17.17 -13.95
N HIS A 151 3.38 -15.99 -14.45
CA HIS A 151 4.69 -15.39 -14.19
C HIS A 151 4.87 -15.09 -12.70
N VAL A 152 6.05 -15.40 -12.19
CA VAL A 152 6.45 -15.22 -10.79
C VAL A 152 7.53 -14.15 -10.72
N SER A 153 7.30 -13.11 -9.94
CA SER A 153 8.28 -12.07 -9.64
C SER A 153 8.64 -12.11 -8.16
N THR A 154 9.92 -11.91 -7.83
CA THR A 154 10.42 -11.94 -6.45
C THR A 154 11.08 -10.63 -6.06
N TYR A 155 10.78 -10.12 -4.87
CA TYR A 155 11.33 -8.87 -4.35
C TYR A 155 11.65 -9.01 -2.87
N THR A 156 12.58 -8.20 -2.38
CA THR A 156 13.08 -8.32 -1.00
C THR A 156 12.95 -7.01 -0.24
N ALA A 157 12.66 -7.12 1.04
CA ALA A 157 12.76 -6.04 2.01
C ALA A 157 13.54 -6.55 3.23
N GLU A 158 14.33 -5.69 3.84
CA GLU A 158 15.06 -6.01 5.06
C GLU A 158 14.29 -5.50 6.28
N PHE A 159 14.20 -6.35 7.30
CA PHE A 159 13.83 -5.94 8.64
C PHE A 159 15.02 -6.15 9.55
N MET A 160 15.58 -5.04 10.04
CA MET A 160 16.67 -5.04 11.01
C MET A 160 16.26 -4.13 12.16
N LEU A 161 16.40 -4.62 13.39
CA LEU A 161 16.00 -3.83 14.54
C LEU A 161 17.09 -2.81 14.88
N ASP A 162 16.74 -1.52 14.84
CA ASP A 162 17.61 -0.45 15.31
C ASP A 162 17.00 0.25 16.52
N ARG A 163 17.38 -0.22 17.71
CA ARG A 163 16.89 0.33 18.99
C ARG A 163 17.36 1.75 19.25
N GLU A 164 18.43 2.22 18.61
CA GLU A 164 18.92 3.60 18.78
C GLU A 164 18.02 4.59 18.04
N THR A 165 17.33 4.14 16.99
CA THR A 165 16.37 4.94 16.21
C THR A 165 14.93 4.83 16.69
N GLN A 166 14.65 4.02 17.71
CA GLN A 166 13.30 3.88 18.26
C GLN A 166 12.82 5.21 18.84
N PHE A 167 11.58 5.58 18.52
CA PHE A 167 10.86 6.68 19.13
C PHE A 167 9.44 6.21 19.44
N VAL A 168 8.74 6.89 20.34
CA VAL A 168 7.39 6.50 20.80
C VAL A 168 6.35 7.61 20.65
N GLU A 169 6.79 8.79 20.23
CA GLU A 169 5.95 9.97 20.08
C GLU A 169 5.28 9.99 18.70
N PHE A 170 4.13 10.68 18.61
CA PHE A 170 3.46 11.02 17.36
C PHE A 170 3.66 12.51 17.07
N PRO A 171 3.65 12.94 15.79
CA PRO A 171 3.58 14.37 15.45
C PRO A 171 2.37 15.04 16.14
N GLN A 172 2.52 16.33 16.48
CA GLN A 172 1.50 17.11 17.20
C GLN A 172 1.41 18.53 16.66
N ASP A 173 0.40 19.28 17.08
CA ASP A 173 0.27 20.73 16.83
C ASP A 173 0.34 21.10 15.33
N LEU A 174 -0.37 20.36 14.48
CA LEU A 174 -0.39 20.56 13.03
C LEU A 174 -1.05 21.90 12.69
N THR A 175 -0.40 22.68 11.84
CA THR A 175 -0.95 23.93 11.29
C THR A 175 -0.73 24.02 9.78
N PHE A 176 -1.59 24.77 9.10
CA PHE A 176 -1.49 25.01 7.66
C PHE A 176 -1.64 26.48 7.31
N GLU A 177 -0.57 27.06 6.78
CA GLU A 177 -0.54 28.41 6.23
C GLU A 177 -0.87 28.34 4.73
N GLN A 178 -2.15 28.52 4.38
CA GLN A 178 -2.63 28.28 3.00
C GLN A 178 -1.93 29.15 1.95
N ASP A 179 -1.67 30.41 2.28
CA ASP A 179 -1.05 31.38 1.35
C ASP A 179 0.40 30.99 1.01
N GLU A 180 1.10 30.36 1.96
CA GLU A 180 2.47 29.82 1.77
C GLU A 180 2.46 28.34 1.36
N ARG A 181 1.29 27.71 1.30
CA ARG A 181 1.11 26.26 1.14
C ARG A 181 1.97 25.44 2.10
N ARG A 182 2.19 25.97 3.31
CA ARG A 182 3.13 25.43 4.28
C ARG A 182 2.41 24.71 5.42
N LEU A 183 2.65 23.40 5.52
CA LEU A 183 2.29 22.61 6.68
C LEU A 183 3.43 22.64 7.70
N THR A 184 3.13 22.84 8.98
CA THR A 184 4.09 22.73 10.07
C THR A 184 3.51 21.88 11.19
N TRP A 185 4.38 21.21 11.94
CA TRP A 185 4.00 20.39 13.09
C TRP A 185 5.13 20.38 14.13
N LYS A 186 4.80 19.96 15.34
CA LYS A 186 5.78 19.61 16.35
C LYS A 186 6.35 18.23 16.01
N GLY A 187 7.65 18.21 15.69
CA GLY A 187 8.38 16.97 15.41
C GLY A 187 8.54 16.08 16.64
N VAL A 188 8.92 14.82 16.40
CA VAL A 188 9.18 13.81 17.42
C VAL A 188 10.68 13.67 17.68
N SER A 189 11.03 13.27 18.90
CA SER A 189 12.42 13.07 19.31
C SER A 189 12.92 11.71 18.81
N GLY A 190 14.03 11.68 18.07
CA GLY A 190 14.65 10.44 17.62
C GLY A 190 15.75 10.68 16.59
N LEU A 191 16.56 9.65 16.34
CA LEU A 191 17.58 9.69 15.30
C LEU A 191 16.95 9.32 13.94
N ASN A 192 17.34 10.06 12.90
CA ASN A 192 16.94 9.82 11.51
C ASN A 192 15.42 9.80 11.25
N VAL A 193 14.63 10.43 12.13
CA VAL A 193 13.19 10.55 11.95
C VAL A 193 12.88 11.34 10.68
N ARG A 194 11.98 10.79 9.89
CA ARG A 194 11.39 11.41 8.70
C ARG A 194 9.88 11.43 8.83
N TYR A 195 9.24 12.23 7.99
CA TYR A 195 7.80 12.38 8.00
C TYR A 195 7.20 12.09 6.63
N ARG A 196 5.98 11.55 6.60
CA ARG A 196 5.13 11.49 5.41
C ARG A 196 3.85 12.27 5.66
N VAL A 197 3.53 13.16 4.72
CA VAL A 197 2.32 13.97 4.74
C VAL A 197 1.31 13.36 3.80
N TYR A 198 0.11 13.12 4.29
CA TYR A 198 -1.05 12.68 3.52
C TYR A 198 -2.15 13.73 3.62
N ILE A 199 -2.77 14.07 2.49
CA ILE A 199 -3.92 14.97 2.43
C ILE A 199 -5.07 14.25 1.77
N PHE A 200 -6.24 14.34 2.39
CA PHE A 200 -7.47 13.70 1.96
C PHE A 200 -8.55 14.75 1.69
N ALA A 201 -9.39 14.51 0.71
CA ALA A 201 -10.58 15.34 0.46
C ALA A 201 -11.67 15.07 1.51
N GLY A 202 -12.33 16.13 1.96
CA GLY A 202 -13.38 16.13 2.97
C GLY A 202 -12.93 15.65 4.35
N ASP A 203 -13.90 15.52 5.25
CA ASP A 203 -13.68 14.93 6.56
C ASP A 203 -13.22 13.46 6.44
N ASN A 204 -12.02 13.18 6.96
CA ASN A 204 -11.38 11.87 6.90
C ASN A 204 -11.12 11.24 8.29
N GLN A 205 -12.10 11.34 9.19
CA GLN A 205 -11.98 10.74 10.53
C GLN A 205 -11.78 9.23 10.50
N GLN A 206 -12.37 8.53 9.52
CA GLN A 206 -12.33 7.07 9.39
C GLN A 206 -11.22 6.55 8.45
N GLU A 207 -10.27 7.40 8.05
CA GLU A 207 -9.17 7.01 7.14
C GLU A 207 -9.62 6.33 5.84
N ASP A 208 -10.55 6.98 5.14
CA ASP A 208 -10.90 6.58 3.79
C ASP A 208 -9.78 6.96 2.82
N TRP A 209 -8.88 5.99 2.59
CA TRP A 209 -7.76 6.12 1.65
C TRP A 209 -8.19 6.42 0.20
N THR A 210 -9.46 6.16 -0.15
CA THR A 210 -10.00 6.54 -1.46
C THR A 210 -10.17 8.05 -1.62
N LYS A 211 -10.06 8.83 -0.53
CA LYS A 211 -10.10 10.28 -0.58
C LYS A 211 -8.71 10.93 -0.67
N LEU A 212 -7.62 10.14 -0.70
CA LEU A 212 -6.27 10.67 -0.77
C LEU A 212 -6.09 11.55 -2.02
N VAL A 213 -5.71 12.80 -1.84
CA VAL A 213 -5.40 13.75 -2.93
C VAL A 213 -3.90 13.96 -3.09
N TYR A 214 -3.13 13.78 -2.01
CA TYR A 214 -1.70 14.00 -2.01
C TYR A 214 -1.00 13.13 -0.97
N ALA A 215 0.16 12.60 -1.35
CA ALA A 215 1.13 12.00 -0.46
C ALA A 215 2.51 12.60 -0.78
N SER A 216 3.27 12.98 0.26
CA SER A 216 4.66 13.40 0.08
C SER A 216 5.54 12.26 -0.45
N THR A 217 6.78 12.59 -0.84
CA THR A 217 7.74 11.61 -1.36
C THR A 217 7.87 10.36 -0.47
N PRO A 218 7.97 9.15 -1.06
CA PRO A 218 8.21 7.91 -0.32
C PRO A 218 9.49 7.93 0.53
N THR A 219 10.47 8.76 0.17
CA THR A 219 11.73 8.93 0.92
C THR A 219 11.56 9.68 2.24
N GLY A 220 10.39 10.31 2.46
CA GLY A 220 10.09 11.14 3.62
C GLY A 220 10.63 12.57 3.55
N VAL A 221 10.08 13.41 4.41
CA VAL A 221 10.45 14.80 4.69
C VAL A 221 11.33 14.80 5.94
N ASN A 222 12.48 15.49 5.91
CA ASN A 222 13.45 15.45 7.03
C ASN A 222 13.20 16.51 8.11
N GLU A 223 12.32 17.48 7.82
CA GLU A 223 12.03 18.61 8.69
C GLU A 223 10.58 18.56 9.15
N ALA A 224 10.27 19.20 10.28
CA ALA A 224 8.91 19.26 10.83
C ALA A 224 8.01 20.30 10.11
N PHE A 225 8.23 20.44 8.80
CA PHE A 225 7.39 21.24 7.90
C PHE A 225 7.45 20.68 6.48
N HIS A 226 6.42 20.95 5.69
CA HIS A 226 6.35 20.55 4.28
C HIS A 226 5.61 21.61 3.46
N VAL A 227 6.18 21.99 2.31
CA VAL A 227 5.51 22.89 1.35
C VAL A 227 4.80 22.04 0.30
N ILE A 228 3.48 22.18 0.23
CA ILE A 228 2.66 21.41 -0.70
C ILE A 228 2.93 21.92 -2.12
N PRO A 229 3.32 21.05 -3.08
CA PRO A 229 3.62 21.47 -4.44
C PRO A 229 2.43 22.16 -5.11
N ASP A 230 2.70 23.16 -5.96
CA ASP A 230 1.66 23.90 -6.70
C ASP A 230 0.86 23.02 -7.67
N THR A 231 1.39 21.84 -8.02
CA THR A 231 0.69 20.84 -8.84
C THR A 231 -0.50 20.19 -8.13
N ILE A 232 -0.64 20.40 -6.82
CA ILE A 232 -1.78 19.89 -6.03
C ILE A 232 -2.83 21.00 -5.95
N GLU A 233 -3.92 20.83 -6.69
CA GLU A 233 -5.02 21.78 -6.72
C GLU A 233 -6.01 21.51 -5.58
N PHE A 234 -6.33 22.55 -4.80
CA PHE A 234 -7.41 22.53 -3.82
C PHE A 234 -8.61 23.30 -4.37
N VAL A 235 -9.80 22.73 -4.25
CA VAL A 235 -11.04 23.35 -4.73
C VAL A 235 -11.53 24.31 -3.65
N ALA A 236 -11.63 25.59 -3.98
CA ALA A 236 -12.07 26.62 -3.04
C ALA A 236 -13.44 26.29 -2.43
N GLY A 237 -13.54 26.39 -1.12
CA GLY A 237 -14.72 26.04 -0.33
C GLY A 237 -14.83 24.56 0.05
N GLU A 238 -13.99 23.68 -0.48
CA GLU A 238 -13.94 22.27 -0.08
C GLU A 238 -13.07 22.07 1.15
N GLU A 239 -13.45 21.08 1.95
CA GLU A 239 -12.73 20.66 3.15
C GLU A 239 -11.66 19.61 2.82
N TYR A 240 -10.56 19.62 3.56
CA TYR A 240 -9.47 18.65 3.46
C TYR A 240 -8.94 18.28 4.84
N THR A 241 -8.51 17.04 5.01
CA THR A 241 -7.87 16.54 6.23
C THR A 241 -6.42 16.16 5.96
N VAL A 242 -5.53 16.56 6.85
CA VAL A 242 -4.09 16.24 6.84
C VAL A 242 -3.78 15.23 7.92
N MET A 243 -3.00 14.22 7.55
CA MET A 243 -2.42 13.22 8.44
C MET A 243 -0.90 13.19 8.25
N ILE A 244 -0.17 13.03 9.35
CA ILE A 244 1.29 12.92 9.32
C ILE A 244 1.70 11.58 9.93
N GLU A 245 2.56 10.87 9.22
CA GLU A 245 3.27 9.71 9.75
C GLU A 245 4.71 10.13 10.05
N ALA A 246 5.21 9.79 11.24
CA ALA A 246 6.64 9.83 11.54
C ALA A 246 7.23 8.43 11.37
N PHE A 247 8.42 8.31 10.81
CA PHE A 247 9.09 7.02 10.66
C PHE A 247 10.61 7.13 10.77
N SER A 248 11.22 6.10 11.30
CA SER A 248 12.67 5.84 11.29
C SER A 248 12.81 4.33 11.23
N LEU A 249 13.23 3.79 10.08
CA LEU A 249 13.12 2.36 9.81
C LEU A 249 13.79 1.53 10.93
N PRO A 250 13.13 0.48 11.45
CA PRO A 250 11.88 -0.11 10.95
C PRO A 250 10.59 0.42 11.59
N TYR A 251 10.62 1.54 12.33
CA TYR A 251 9.49 2.06 13.11
C TYR A 251 8.65 3.09 12.36
N PHE A 252 7.34 2.92 12.40
CA PHE A 252 6.34 3.81 11.78
C PHE A 252 5.30 4.19 12.82
N HIS A 253 5.03 5.49 12.95
CA HIS A 253 4.10 6.07 13.90
C HIS A 253 3.08 6.90 13.14
N ILE A 254 1.86 6.37 13.05
CA ILE A 254 0.77 6.98 12.29
C ILE A 254 -0.14 7.72 13.28
N GLN A 255 -0.24 9.04 13.09
CA GLN A 255 -1.09 9.93 13.87
C GLN A 255 -2.51 9.91 13.30
N ASP A 256 -3.38 9.06 13.84
CA ASP A 256 -4.68 8.79 13.23
C ASP A 256 -5.91 9.06 14.11
N LYS A 257 -5.72 9.59 15.32
CA LYS A 257 -6.85 10.06 16.13
C LYS A 257 -7.49 11.32 15.53
N PRO A 258 -8.82 11.46 15.62
CA PRO A 258 -9.53 12.64 15.15
C PRO A 258 -8.95 13.98 15.61
N GLU A 259 -8.64 14.10 16.90
CA GLU A 259 -8.13 15.33 17.53
C GLU A 259 -6.69 15.67 17.15
N GLU A 260 -5.97 14.72 16.56
CA GLU A 260 -4.59 14.89 16.14
C GLU A 260 -4.51 15.36 14.68
N LYS A 261 -5.50 15.05 13.85
CA LYS A 261 -5.56 15.45 12.43
C LYS A 261 -5.86 16.93 12.29
N LEU A 262 -5.35 17.54 11.21
CA LEU A 262 -5.69 18.92 10.85
C LEU A 262 -6.73 18.91 9.74
N THR A 263 -7.87 19.58 9.97
CA THR A 263 -8.87 19.84 8.93
C THR A 263 -8.88 21.32 8.56
N PHE A 264 -8.95 21.62 7.25
CA PHE A 264 -9.04 22.98 6.74
C PHE A 264 -10.00 23.08 5.55
N VAL A 265 -10.58 24.27 5.34
CA VAL A 265 -11.35 24.61 4.14
C VAL A 265 -10.46 25.42 3.21
N ALA A 266 -10.32 24.99 1.95
CA ALA A 266 -9.49 25.67 0.97
C ALA A 266 -10.06 27.06 0.62
N LYS A 267 -9.19 28.07 0.65
CA LYS A 267 -9.52 29.46 0.29
C LYS A 267 -9.52 29.70 -1.22
#